data_AF-M5BXR8-F1
#
_entry.id   AF-M5BXR8-F1
#
_cell.length_a   1.000
_cell.length_b   1.000
_cell.length_c   1.000
_cell.angle_alpha   90.00
_cell.angle_beta   90.00
_cell.angle_gamma   90.00
#
_symmetry.space_group_name_H-M   'P 1'
#
loop_
_entity.id
_entity.type
_entity.pdbx_description
1 polymer ?
#
loop_
_entity_poly.entity_id
_entity_poly.type
_entity_poly.pdbx_seq_one_letter_code
_entity_poly.pdbx_strand_id
1 'polypeptide(L)'
;MPVPILTDIPEDITANQWVFRCLMFYAEPLEDQSTTGINMWSMQIAQLNIKTEEWRFLRLLRGVEGKEIISVKIVQEDRIHEGKVAELKFWVTPTFITNKLKQSERVEYTHIDLMRHLRDPRIQENYLSASINGPNFVSLMVELNLIAPDSISVLVSKMSKAYADYNVPIRTPQSAAK
;
A
#
# COMPACT_ATOMS: atom_id res chain seq x y z
N MET A 1 12.59 -10.92 17.06
CA MET A 1 11.24 -11.42 17.44
C MET A 1 10.31 -11.09 16.28
N PRO A 2 9.40 -11.99 15.85
CA PRO A 2 8.52 -11.71 14.72
C PRO A 2 7.63 -10.49 15.02
N VAL A 3 7.43 -9.65 14.01
CA VAL A 3 6.57 -8.46 14.09
C VAL A 3 5.11 -8.93 14.11
N PRO A 4 4.35 -8.64 15.18
CA PRO A 4 2.92 -8.96 15.23
C PRO A 4 2.15 -8.28 14.10
N ILE A 5 1.32 -9.06 13.40
CA ILE A 5 0.36 -8.57 12.41
C ILE A 5 -1.04 -8.54 13.05
N LEU A 6 -1.59 -7.36 13.26
CA LEU A 6 -2.88 -7.11 13.89
C LEU A 6 -3.92 -6.77 12.81
N THR A 7 -5.09 -7.38 12.86
CA THR A 7 -6.19 -7.10 11.93
C THR A 7 -7.52 -7.39 12.61
N ASP A 8 -8.53 -6.58 12.34
CA ASP A 8 -9.93 -6.82 12.68
C ASP A 8 -10.70 -7.55 11.56
N ILE A 9 -10.07 -7.67 10.38
CA ILE A 9 -10.64 -8.36 9.22
C ILE A 9 -10.56 -9.88 9.45
N PRO A 10 -11.69 -10.60 9.38
CA PRO A 10 -11.72 -12.03 9.59
C PRO A 10 -10.99 -12.80 8.47
N GLU A 11 -10.23 -13.84 8.86
CA GLU A 11 -9.53 -14.75 7.95
C GLU A 11 -10.35 -16.02 7.70
N ASP A 12 -11.57 -15.85 7.23
CA ASP A 12 -12.49 -16.95 6.94
C ASP A 12 -12.57 -17.25 5.43
N ILE A 13 -13.55 -18.06 5.03
CA ILE A 13 -13.79 -18.42 3.62
C ILE A 13 -14.01 -17.19 2.72
N THR A 14 -14.52 -16.09 3.28
CA THR A 14 -14.76 -14.84 2.52
C THR A 14 -13.44 -14.13 2.20
N ALA A 15 -12.37 -14.32 2.98
CA ALA A 15 -11.07 -13.71 2.71
C ALA A 15 -10.48 -14.13 1.34
N ASN A 16 -10.75 -15.36 0.88
CA ASN A 16 -10.36 -15.82 -0.45
C ASN A 16 -11.16 -15.18 -1.59
N GLN A 17 -12.27 -14.52 -1.29
CA GLN A 17 -13.09 -13.81 -2.28
C GLN A 17 -12.58 -12.39 -2.51
N TRP A 18 -11.77 -11.85 -1.59
CA TRP A 18 -11.20 -10.52 -1.69
C TRP A 18 -9.84 -10.57 -2.38
N VAL A 19 -9.82 -10.14 -3.64
CA VAL A 19 -8.65 -10.21 -4.49
C VAL A 19 -8.00 -8.84 -4.65
N PHE A 20 -6.67 -8.84 -4.63
CA PHE A 20 -5.87 -7.63 -4.80
C PHE A 20 -6.01 -7.09 -6.23
N ARG A 21 -6.13 -5.77 -6.36
CA ARG A 21 -6.31 -5.09 -7.65
C ARG A 21 -5.37 -3.92 -7.85
N CYS A 22 -5.11 -3.14 -6.80
CA CYS A 22 -4.30 -1.94 -6.92
C CYS A 22 -3.58 -1.62 -5.61
N LEU A 23 -2.30 -1.24 -5.73
CA LEU A 23 -1.56 -0.54 -4.68
C LEU A 23 -1.64 0.96 -4.93
N MET A 24 -2.02 1.73 -3.93
CA MET A 24 -2.19 3.18 -4.03
C MET A 24 -1.32 3.89 -2.99
N PHE A 25 -0.64 4.95 -3.42
CA PHE A 25 0.13 5.83 -2.56
C PHE A 25 -0.42 7.25 -2.65
N TYR A 26 -0.59 7.88 -1.49
CA TYR A 26 -1.16 9.21 -1.36
C TYR A 26 -0.22 10.11 -0.57
N ALA A 27 0.17 11.24 -1.14
CA ALA A 27 0.86 12.29 -0.41
C ALA A 27 -0.15 13.15 0.38
N GLU A 28 0.01 13.20 1.70
CA GLU A 28 -0.81 14.02 2.59
C GLU A 28 -0.28 15.46 2.62
N PRO A 29 -1.17 16.47 2.69
CA PRO A 29 -0.75 17.86 2.82
C PRO A 29 -0.01 18.09 4.15
N LEU A 30 1.03 18.92 4.14
CA LEU A 30 1.68 19.39 5.36
C LEU A 30 0.70 20.26 6.15
N GLU A 31 0.34 19.83 7.37
CA GLU A 31 -0.56 20.58 8.24
C GLU A 31 0.09 21.84 8.84
N ASP A 32 1.42 21.90 8.92
CA ASP A 32 2.18 23.03 9.44
C ASP A 32 3.27 23.47 8.44
N GLN A 33 3.33 24.78 8.15
CA GLN A 33 4.33 25.40 7.28
C GLN A 33 5.69 25.59 7.99
N SER A 34 5.74 25.37 9.31
CA SER A 34 6.94 25.55 10.13
C SER A 34 7.93 24.38 10.02
N THR A 35 7.46 23.21 9.62
CA THR A 35 8.31 22.08 9.29
C THR A 35 8.87 22.28 7.88
N THR A 36 10.19 22.20 7.74
CA THR A 36 10.91 21.93 6.48
C THR A 36 10.57 20.53 5.91
N GLY A 37 9.31 20.12 6.06
CA GLY A 37 8.86 18.74 6.10
C GLY A 37 8.56 18.18 4.72
N ILE A 38 8.90 16.91 4.55
CA ILE A 38 8.53 16.11 3.39
C ILE A 38 7.08 15.67 3.61
N ASN A 39 6.21 15.83 2.60
CA ASN A 39 4.84 15.30 2.65
C ASN A 39 4.85 13.83 3.10
N MET A 40 4.03 13.49 4.09
CA MET A 40 3.88 12.11 4.51
C MET A 40 3.13 11.32 3.45
N TRP A 41 3.70 10.18 3.04
CA TRP A 41 3.03 9.27 2.11
C TRP A 41 2.26 8.21 2.90
N SER A 42 0.96 8.13 2.66
CA SER A 42 0.12 7.02 3.10
C SER A 42 -0.04 6.01 1.97
N MET A 43 -0.33 4.77 2.35
CA MET A 43 -0.46 3.65 1.42
C MET A 43 -1.77 2.93 1.69
N GLN A 44 -2.51 2.67 0.62
CA GLN A 44 -3.75 1.91 0.63
C GLN A 44 -3.68 0.79 -0.41
N ILE A 45 -4.41 -0.28 -0.15
CA ILE A 45 -4.54 -1.46 -1.00
C ILE A 45 -6.00 -1.59 -1.40
N ALA A 46 -6.29 -1.60 -2.69
CA ALA A 46 -7.62 -1.89 -3.20
C ALA A 46 -7.82 -3.40 -3.37
N GLN A 47 -8.91 -3.91 -2.80
CA GLN A 47 -9.40 -5.26 -3.02
C GLN A 47 -10.81 -5.23 -3.62
N LEU A 48 -11.07 -6.17 -4.51
CA LEU A 48 -12.38 -6.42 -5.10
C LEU A 48 -12.91 -7.75 -4.58
N ASN A 49 -14.18 -7.82 -4.19
CA ASN A 49 -14.84 -9.09 -3.94
C ASN A 49 -15.25 -9.73 -5.27
N ILE A 50 -14.72 -10.89 -5.61
CA ILE A 50 -15.01 -11.55 -6.90
C ILE A 50 -16.44 -12.10 -7.01
N LYS A 51 -17.19 -12.17 -5.91
CA LYS A 51 -18.57 -12.66 -5.87
C LYS A 51 -19.57 -11.51 -5.88
N THR A 52 -19.33 -10.46 -5.11
CA THR A 52 -20.25 -9.32 -4.95
C THR A 52 -19.87 -8.10 -5.78
N GLU A 53 -18.68 -8.08 -6.37
CA GLU A 53 -18.08 -6.93 -7.07
C GLU A 53 -17.89 -5.67 -6.19
N GLU A 54 -17.99 -5.82 -4.88
CA GLU A 54 -17.77 -4.75 -3.93
C GLU A 54 -16.27 -4.43 -3.79
N TRP A 55 -15.97 -3.15 -3.62
CA TRP A 55 -14.62 -2.68 -3.34
C TRP A 55 -14.42 -2.48 -1.84
N ARG A 56 -13.23 -2.83 -1.36
CA ARG A 56 -12.75 -2.41 -0.04
C ARG A 56 -11.31 -1.92 -0.14
N PHE A 57 -10.93 -1.08 0.81
CA PHE A 57 -9.59 -0.53 0.88
C PHE A 57 -8.94 -0.97 2.19
N LEU A 58 -7.66 -1.34 2.14
CA LEU A 58 -6.91 -1.70 3.32
C LEU A 58 -5.78 -0.69 3.52
N ARG A 59 -5.63 -0.20 4.76
CA ARG A 59 -4.49 0.61 5.17
C ARG A 59 -3.61 -0.18 6.11
N LEU A 60 -2.30 -0.10 5.91
CA LEU A 60 -1.31 -0.68 6.80
C LEU A 60 -0.72 0.42 7.67
N LEU A 61 -0.99 0.33 8.97
CA LEU A 61 -0.46 1.19 10.01
C LEU A 61 0.70 0.48 10.70
N ARG A 62 1.76 1.22 11.01
CA ARG A 62 2.96 0.70 11.65
C ARG A 62 2.99 1.16 13.10
N GLY A 63 3.16 0.23 14.03
CA GLY A 63 3.58 0.56 15.39
C GLY A 63 5.10 0.64 15.43
N VAL A 64 5.63 1.80 15.80
CA VAL A 64 7.08 2.05 15.83
C VAL A 64 7.47 2.43 17.25
N GLU A 65 8.57 1.84 17.74
CA GLU A 65 9.23 2.23 18.99
C GLU A 65 10.68 2.59 18.67
N GLY A 66 11.05 3.85 18.89
CA GLY A 66 12.33 4.39 18.42
C GLY A 66 12.47 4.29 16.90
N LYS A 67 13.34 3.39 16.42
CA LYS A 67 13.59 3.13 14.99
C LYS A 67 13.08 1.76 14.51
N GLU A 68 12.51 0.97 15.42
CA GLU A 68 12.12 -0.41 15.15
C GLU A 68 10.61 -0.52 14.97
N ILE A 69 10.20 -1.39 14.04
CA ILE A 69 8.79 -1.72 13.85
C ILE A 69 8.42 -2.82 14.82
N ILE A 70 7.52 -2.50 15.75
CA ILE A 70 7.07 -3.41 16.80
C ILE A 70 5.72 -4.04 16.48
N SER A 71 4.98 -3.52 15.49
CA SER A 71 3.75 -4.15 14.98
C SER A 71 3.33 -3.58 13.63
N VAL A 72 2.52 -4.34 12.90
CA VAL A 72 1.78 -3.87 11.72
C VAL A 72 0.30 -4.10 11.97
N LYS A 73 -0.51 -3.05 11.91
CA LYS A 73 -1.96 -3.11 12.00
C LYS A 73 -2.56 -2.89 10.62
N ILE A 74 -3.43 -3.79 10.19
CA ILE A 74 -4.21 -3.68 8.97
C ILE A 74 -5.60 -3.20 9.37
N VAL A 75 -6.08 -2.17 8.69
CA VAL A 75 -7.38 -1.57 8.93
C VAL A 75 -8.14 -1.54 7.61
N GLN A 76 -9.41 -1.94 7.64
CA GLN A 76 -10.31 -1.73 6.51
C GLN A 76 -10.78 -0.28 6.48
N GLU A 77 -10.77 0.31 5.30
CA GLU A 77 -11.32 1.62 5.01
C GLU A 77 -12.41 1.50 3.95
N ASP A 78 -13.51 2.22 4.16
CA ASP A 78 -14.69 2.16 3.30
C ASP A 78 -14.54 3.02 2.04
N ARG A 79 -13.54 3.91 2.00
CA ARG A 79 -13.34 4.86 0.90
C ARG A 79 -11.87 5.07 0.58
N ILE A 80 -11.65 5.52 -0.64
CA ILE A 80 -10.36 6.05 -1.07
C ILE A 80 -10.10 7.35 -0.30
N HIS A 81 -8.85 7.55 0.09
CA HIS A 81 -8.38 8.79 0.70
C HIS A 81 -8.61 10.02 -0.21
N GLU A 82 -9.43 10.98 0.23
CA GLU A 82 -9.67 12.26 -0.46
C GLU A 82 -8.70 13.36 0.04
N GLY A 83 -8.61 14.49 -0.69
CA GLY A 83 -7.85 15.68 -0.26
C GLY A 83 -6.31 15.53 -0.32
N LYS A 84 -5.80 14.66 -1.21
CA LYS A 84 -4.38 14.36 -1.33
C LYS A 84 -3.70 15.23 -2.39
N VAL A 85 -2.43 15.56 -2.15
CA VAL A 85 -1.65 16.46 -3.01
C VAL A 85 -1.10 15.72 -4.23
N ALA A 86 -0.84 14.41 -4.08
CA ALA A 86 -0.41 13.54 -5.17
C ALA A 86 -0.89 12.10 -4.93
N GLU A 87 -1.06 11.35 -6.03
CA GLU A 87 -1.49 9.95 -6.02
C GLU A 87 -0.65 9.12 -7.01
N LEU A 88 -0.26 7.90 -6.59
CA LEU A 88 0.36 6.88 -7.44
C LEU A 88 -0.42 5.58 -7.33
N LYS A 89 -0.73 4.96 -8.48
CA LYS A 89 -1.42 3.67 -8.55
C LYS A 89 -0.60 2.64 -9.30
N PHE A 90 -0.51 1.44 -8.74
CA PHE A 90 0.09 0.28 -9.38
C PHE A 90 -0.98 -0.81 -9.47
N TRP A 91 -1.45 -1.07 -10.69
CA TRP A 91 -2.45 -2.09 -10.95
C TRP A 91 -1.81 -3.47 -11.03
N VAL A 92 -2.57 -4.48 -10.60
CA VAL A 92 -2.09 -5.85 -10.59
C VAL A 92 -1.91 -6.38 -12.00
N THR A 93 -0.74 -6.96 -12.27
CA THR A 93 -0.50 -7.71 -13.50
C THR A 93 -1.20 -9.07 -13.39
N PRO A 94 -2.13 -9.43 -14.30
CA PRO A 94 -2.78 -10.72 -14.25
C PRO A 94 -1.75 -11.86 -14.43
N THR A 95 -1.71 -12.80 -13.49
CA THR A 95 -0.95 -14.04 -13.63
C THR A 95 -1.88 -15.15 -14.13
N PHE A 96 -1.40 -16.00 -15.03
CA PHE A 96 -2.16 -17.13 -15.56
C PHE A 96 -1.41 -18.45 -15.35
N ILE A 97 -2.14 -19.50 -14.99
CA ILE A 97 -1.64 -20.88 -14.94
C ILE A 97 -2.43 -21.77 -15.87
N THR A 98 -1.83 -22.86 -16.33
CA THR A 98 -2.53 -23.87 -17.13
C THR A 98 -3.22 -24.86 -16.20
N ASN A 99 -4.55 -24.95 -16.26
CA ASN A 99 -5.32 -25.87 -15.45
C ASN A 99 -5.22 -27.32 -15.96
N LYS A 100 -5.84 -28.27 -15.23
CA LYS A 100 -5.86 -29.70 -15.59
C LYS A 100 -6.50 -29.98 -16.96
N LEU A 101 -7.32 -29.06 -17.47
CA LEU A 101 -7.98 -29.12 -18.77
C LEU A 101 -7.18 -28.41 -19.89
N LYS A 102 -5.92 -28.03 -19.62
CA LYS A 102 -5.03 -27.29 -20.54
C LYS A 102 -5.55 -25.90 -20.93
N GLN A 103 -6.39 -25.28 -20.09
CA GLN A 103 -6.87 -23.92 -20.29
C GLN A 103 -6.10 -22.96 -19.38
N SER A 104 -5.86 -21.75 -19.85
CA SER A 104 -5.30 -20.68 -19.04
C SER A 104 -6.33 -20.17 -18.05
N GLU A 105 -6.02 -20.24 -16.76
CA GLU A 105 -6.83 -19.76 -15.64
C GLU A 105 -6.08 -18.62 -14.94
N ARG A 106 -6.78 -17.53 -14.67
CA ARG A 106 -6.21 -16.41 -13.92
C ARG A 106 -6.01 -16.81 -12.47
N VAL A 107 -4.81 -16.60 -11.95
CA VAL A 107 -4.52 -16.75 -10.53
C VAL A 107 -4.74 -15.41 -9.86
N GLU A 108 -5.63 -15.40 -8.88
CA GLU A 108 -5.92 -14.23 -8.08
C GLU A 108 -5.08 -14.25 -6.80
N TYR A 109 -4.51 -13.10 -6.47
CA TYR A 109 -3.85 -12.90 -5.18
C TYR A 109 -4.86 -12.43 -4.16
N THR A 110 -5.13 -13.26 -3.15
CA THR A 110 -6.23 -13.04 -2.21
C THR A 110 -5.77 -12.34 -0.93
N HIS A 111 -6.73 -11.95 -0.09
CA HIS A 111 -6.43 -11.46 1.26
C HIS A 111 -5.67 -12.50 2.10
N ILE A 112 -6.02 -13.79 1.99
CA ILE A 112 -5.30 -14.85 2.72
C ILE A 112 -3.84 -14.90 2.31
N ASP A 113 -3.55 -14.73 1.02
CA ASP A 113 -2.17 -14.74 0.53
C ASP A 113 -1.37 -13.54 1.06
N LEU A 114 -2.00 -12.35 1.16
CA LEU A 114 -1.40 -11.18 1.80
C LEU A 114 -1.06 -11.47 3.26
N MET A 115 -2.03 -11.98 4.03
CA MET A 115 -1.84 -12.28 5.45
C MET A 115 -0.77 -13.33 5.67
N ARG A 116 -0.73 -14.38 4.82
CA ARG A 116 0.30 -15.42 4.86
C ARG A 116 1.69 -14.83 4.63
N HIS A 117 1.87 -13.98 3.63
CA HIS A 117 3.17 -13.36 3.36
C HIS A 117 3.59 -12.38 4.45
N LEU A 118 2.67 -11.56 4.99
CA LEU A 118 3.01 -10.65 6.09
C LEU A 118 3.43 -11.38 7.37
N ARG A 119 3.00 -12.63 7.55
CA ARG A 119 3.39 -13.49 8.67
C ARG A 119 4.58 -14.40 8.38
N ASP A 120 5.07 -14.44 7.14
CA ASP A 120 6.21 -15.27 6.77
C ASP A 120 7.49 -14.70 7.41
N PRO A 121 8.23 -15.49 8.22
CA PRO A 121 9.41 -15.00 8.93
C PRO A 121 10.49 -14.39 8.02
N ARG A 122 10.69 -14.93 6.81
CA ARG A 122 11.68 -14.41 5.85
C ARG A 122 11.23 -13.08 5.26
N ILE A 123 9.93 -12.95 4.97
CA ILE A 123 9.35 -11.66 4.56
C ILE A 123 9.47 -10.63 5.67
N GLN A 124 9.20 -11.02 6.92
CA GLN A 124 9.35 -10.13 8.06
C GLN A 124 10.81 -9.68 8.23
N GLU A 125 11.77 -10.59 8.09
CA GLU A 125 13.20 -10.29 8.18
C GLU A 125 13.67 -9.38 7.04
N ASN A 126 13.20 -9.58 5.81
CA ASN A 126 13.68 -8.81 4.66
C ASN A 126 13.01 -7.44 4.53
N TYR A 127 11.72 -7.34 4.88
CA TYR A 127 10.91 -6.16 4.59
C TYR A 127 10.42 -5.44 5.84
N LEU A 128 10.26 -6.11 6.98
CA LEU A 128 9.71 -5.51 8.21
C LEU A 128 10.75 -5.29 9.33
N SER A 129 12.00 -5.76 9.17
CA SER A 129 13.08 -5.62 10.16
C SER A 129 13.76 -4.24 10.16
N ALA A 130 13.67 -3.51 9.04
CA ALA A 130 14.13 -2.13 8.90
C ALA A 130 12.94 -1.17 8.86
N SER A 131 13.19 0.15 8.93
CA SER A 131 12.12 1.14 8.71
C SER A 131 11.48 0.89 7.34
N ILE A 132 10.28 0.31 7.30
CA ILE A 132 9.48 0.16 6.08
C ILE A 132 9.22 1.56 5.56
N ASN A 133 10.04 2.03 4.64
CA ASN A 133 9.68 3.15 3.80
C ASN A 133 8.76 2.61 2.69
N GLY A 134 7.91 3.44 2.10
CA GLY A 134 7.04 3.06 0.97
C GLY A 134 7.69 2.14 -0.09
N PRO A 135 8.98 2.33 -0.44
CA PRO A 135 9.71 1.43 -1.32
C PRO A 135 9.76 -0.04 -0.88
N ASN A 136 9.90 -0.35 0.41
CA ASN A 136 10.00 -1.75 0.88
C ASN A 136 8.69 -2.51 0.63
N PHE A 137 7.55 -1.84 0.72
CA PHE A 137 6.25 -2.49 0.46
C PHE A 137 5.99 -2.66 -1.04
N VAL A 138 6.42 -1.70 -1.88
CA VAL A 138 6.41 -1.90 -3.33
C VAL A 138 7.35 -3.04 -3.72
N SER A 139 8.54 -3.11 -3.11
CA SER A 139 9.48 -4.22 -3.31
C SER A 139 8.89 -5.55 -2.90
N LEU A 140 8.16 -5.62 -1.78
CA LEU A 140 7.39 -6.81 -1.42
C LEU A 140 6.37 -7.14 -2.51
N MET A 141 5.57 -6.19 -2.98
CA MET A 141 4.56 -6.47 -4.02
C MET A 141 5.15 -6.87 -5.37
N VAL A 142 6.35 -6.38 -5.71
CA VAL A 142 7.14 -6.83 -6.87
C VAL A 142 7.66 -8.25 -6.65
N GLU A 143 8.21 -8.57 -5.48
CA GLU A 143 8.68 -9.91 -5.12
C GLU A 143 7.55 -10.95 -5.24
N LEU A 144 6.33 -10.52 -4.89
CA LEU A 144 5.13 -11.34 -5.01
C LEU A 144 4.58 -11.41 -6.44
N ASN A 145 5.26 -10.80 -7.43
CA ASN A 145 4.87 -10.69 -8.83
C ASN A 145 3.48 -10.07 -9.06
N LEU A 146 3.01 -9.24 -8.12
CA LEU A 146 1.69 -8.63 -8.19
C LEU A 146 1.68 -7.34 -8.97
N ILE A 147 2.79 -6.62 -8.97
CA ILE A 147 2.98 -5.40 -9.77
C ILE A 147 4.25 -5.57 -10.60
N ALA A 148 4.29 -4.92 -11.76
CA ALA A 148 5.41 -5.07 -12.68
C ALA A 148 6.73 -4.54 -12.07
N PRO A 149 7.91 -5.13 -12.35
CA PRO A 149 9.17 -4.73 -11.73
C PRO A 149 9.56 -3.25 -11.94
N ASP A 150 9.18 -2.67 -13.08
CA ASP A 150 9.33 -1.25 -13.40
C ASP A 150 8.50 -0.33 -12.48
N SER A 151 7.54 -0.88 -11.73
CA SER A 151 6.79 -0.14 -10.71
C SER A 151 7.71 0.49 -9.64
N ILE A 152 8.84 -0.13 -9.31
CA ILE A 152 9.80 0.43 -8.34
C ILE A 152 10.49 1.67 -8.91
N SER A 153 10.97 1.62 -10.16
CA SER A 153 11.62 2.77 -10.79
C SER A 153 10.62 3.91 -11.03
N VAL A 154 9.37 3.58 -11.38
CA VAL A 154 8.26 4.55 -11.48
C VAL A 154 7.95 5.17 -10.12
N LEU A 155 7.89 4.39 -9.04
CA LEU A 155 7.70 4.91 -7.68
C LEU A 155 8.82 5.89 -7.31
N VAL A 156 10.08 5.47 -7.43
CA VAL A 156 11.25 6.29 -7.05
C VAL A 156 11.31 7.56 -7.87
N SER A 157 11.07 7.47 -9.19
CA SER A 157 11.04 8.63 -10.09
C SER A 157 9.92 9.60 -9.72
N LYS A 158 8.70 9.09 -9.50
CA LYS A 158 7.54 9.94 -9.18
C LYS A 158 7.58 10.48 -7.76
N MET A 159 8.13 9.77 -6.79
CA MET A 159 8.40 10.31 -5.45
C MET A 159 9.46 11.39 -5.49
N SER A 160 10.55 11.20 -6.26
CA SER A 160 11.58 12.22 -6.47
C SER A 160 11.04 13.46 -7.21
N LYS A 161 10.19 13.25 -8.23
CA LYS A 161 9.51 14.33 -8.93
C LYS A 161 8.52 15.04 -8.01
N ALA A 162 7.72 14.31 -7.24
CA ALA A 162 6.80 14.87 -6.27
C ALA A 162 7.54 15.65 -5.15
N TYR A 163 8.73 15.20 -4.75
CA TYR A 163 9.61 15.93 -3.85
C TYR A 163 10.07 17.27 -4.45
N ALA A 164 10.29 17.33 -5.76
CA ALA A 164 10.61 18.58 -6.46
C ALA A 164 9.37 19.47 -6.67
N ASP A 165 8.24 18.87 -7.05
CA ASP A 165 7.02 19.58 -7.50
C ASP A 165 6.11 20.03 -6.33
N TYR A 166 6.09 19.29 -5.21
CA TYR A 166 5.14 19.49 -4.09
C TYR A 166 5.79 19.88 -2.76
N ASN A 167 7.10 20.11 -2.73
CA ASN A 167 7.76 20.92 -1.68
C ASN A 167 7.67 22.43 -2.00
N VAL A 168 6.76 22.83 -2.88
CA VAL A 168 6.42 24.24 -3.08
C VAL A 168 5.36 24.60 -2.04
N PRO A 169 5.62 25.55 -1.11
CA PRO A 169 4.66 25.91 -0.09
C PRO A 169 3.33 26.30 -0.74
N ILE A 170 2.23 25.68 -0.27
CA ILE A 170 0.89 26.12 -0.61
C ILE A 170 0.78 27.56 -0.09
N ARG A 171 0.82 28.54 -0.98
CA ARG A 171 0.47 29.92 -0.63
C ARG A 171 -0.97 29.88 -0.17
N THR A 172 -1.19 29.94 1.14
CA THR A 172 -2.48 30.32 1.70
C THR A 172 -2.89 31.59 0.97
N PRO A 173 -4.11 31.66 0.40
CA PRO A 173 -4.61 32.91 -0.13
C PRO A 173 -4.47 33.91 1.00
N GLN A 174 -3.70 34.98 0.80
CA GLN A 174 -3.69 36.09 1.73
C GLN A 174 -5.15 36.46 1.90
N SER A 175 -5.69 36.21 3.10
CA SER A 175 -6.98 36.76 3.50
C SER A 175 -6.89 38.23 3.09
N ALA A 176 -7.75 38.64 2.17
CA ALA A 176 -7.88 40.05 1.83
C ALA A 176 -8.29 40.75 3.12
N ALA A 177 -7.29 41.26 3.85
CA ALA A 177 -7.50 42.11 4.99
C ALA A 177 -8.17 43.37 4.42
N LYS A 178 -9.41 43.56 4.87
CA LYS A 178 -10.23 44.75 4.64
C LYS A 178 -9.52 46.01 5.11
#